data_AF-A0A532AXM0-F1
#
_entry.id   AF-A0A532AXM0-F1
#
_cell.length_a   1.000
_cell.length_b   1.000
_cell.length_c   1.000
_cell.angle_alpha   90.00
_cell.angle_beta   90.00
_cell.angle_gamma   90.00
#
_symmetry.space_group_name_H-M   'P 1'
#
loop_
_entity.id
_entity.type
_entity.pdbx_description
1 polymer ?
#
loop_
_entity_poly.entity_id
_entity_poly.type
_entity_poly.pdbx_seq_one_letter_code
_entity_poly.pdbx_strand_id
1 'polypeptide(L)'
;MLRAVPSFTGTPRRATALGLCLAVFCVITACSSTPKPQDTAKKALSGTDEQIFLGDTIEKNYDPNVIMKRGEAFFEKEEYTEAIVEYNHFLDLHRTHTLASYAAFRIGESQMKRAKGIDRDPEPVQKAIDSFERLRKDFQGSRYDGQALQKIQECHDLLAQMHLFVGQFYYRRGSYLAAAHRFEQIMKLYPDKSVAPDALYFLALSYHDLGADDWASEQLTLLAEKYPGNVHAGEGKSLLAKIGNGKPAPLLAKQTELAPSASSPTAAPSGNQLSLAAGLLPSVPTGSFRLPSASALGLGQSFVTCRLGAWC
;
A
#
# COMPACT_ATOMS: atom_id res chain seq x y z
N MET A 1 2.32 37.30 54.26
CA MET A 1 1.14 36.41 54.24
C MET A 1 1.58 35.14 53.49
N LEU A 2 2.04 34.07 54.16
CA LEU A 2 1.24 32.94 54.67
C LEU A 2 0.27 32.39 53.59
N ARG A 3 0.23 31.12 53.17
CA ARG A 3 0.89 29.87 53.61
C ARG A 3 0.49 28.74 52.62
N ALA A 4 1.44 27.84 52.34
CA ALA A 4 1.35 26.37 52.17
C ALA A 4 0.39 25.64 51.19
N VAL A 5 1.06 24.70 50.50
CA VAL A 5 0.69 23.41 49.90
C VAL A 5 -0.23 22.54 50.77
N PRO A 6 -0.95 21.56 50.17
CA PRO A 6 -0.97 20.23 50.78
C PRO A 6 -0.64 19.09 49.80
N SER A 7 0.30 18.28 50.27
CA SER A 7 0.66 16.93 49.85
C SER A 7 -0.34 15.92 50.40
N PHE A 8 -0.80 14.97 49.58
CA PHE A 8 -1.59 13.82 50.03
C PHE A 8 -0.68 12.59 50.21
N THR A 9 -0.48 12.21 51.46
CA THR A 9 0.13 10.96 51.92
C THR A 9 -0.96 10.10 52.56
N GLY A 10 -0.92 8.77 52.37
CA GLY A 10 -1.62 7.84 53.28
C GLY A 10 -2.08 6.52 52.66
N THR A 11 -1.32 5.47 52.95
CA THR A 11 -1.53 4.05 52.59
C THR A 11 -2.40 3.31 53.68
N PRO A 12 -2.43 1.97 53.82
CA PRO A 12 -3.67 1.16 53.77
C PRO A 12 -4.03 0.43 55.09
N ARG A 13 -5.22 -0.19 55.16
CA ARG A 13 -5.61 -1.21 56.18
C ARG A 13 -6.41 -2.32 55.45
N ARG A 14 -5.98 -3.60 55.40
CA ARG A 14 -6.07 -4.70 56.41
C ARG A 14 -7.50 -4.81 56.99
N ALA A 15 -8.21 -5.95 57.06
CA ALA A 15 -7.81 -7.36 57.02
C ALA A 15 -9.04 -8.32 56.98
N THR A 16 -8.73 -9.63 56.90
CA THR A 16 -9.44 -10.84 57.42
C THR A 16 -10.45 -11.55 56.52
N ALA A 17 -10.69 -12.87 56.59
CA ALA A 17 -9.98 -14.12 56.95
C ALA A 17 -11.04 -15.27 56.92
N LEU A 18 -10.60 -16.55 56.90
CA LEU A 18 -11.36 -17.83 57.05
C LEU A 18 -12.17 -18.28 55.81
N GLY A 19 -12.02 -19.49 55.25
CA GLY A 19 -11.97 -20.86 55.83
C GLY A 19 -13.37 -21.50 55.66
N LEU A 20 -13.65 -22.76 55.32
CA LEU A 20 -12.96 -24.06 55.24
C LEU A 20 -14.05 -25.10 54.78
N CYS A 21 -13.64 -26.29 54.28
CA CYS A 21 -14.35 -27.60 54.33
C CYS A 21 -15.50 -27.95 53.33
N LEU A 22 -15.32 -28.97 52.47
CA LEU A 22 -15.77 -30.40 52.58
C LEU A 22 -17.27 -30.59 52.24
N ALA A 23 -17.81 -31.61 51.55
CA ALA A 23 -17.31 -32.87 50.99
C ALA A 23 -18.37 -33.45 50.00
N VAL A 24 -17.87 -34.29 49.11
CA VAL A 24 -18.44 -35.47 48.42
C VAL A 24 -19.83 -35.97 48.87
N PHE A 25 -20.71 -36.22 47.89
CA PHE A 25 -21.66 -37.34 47.90
C PHE A 25 -21.88 -37.90 46.48
N CYS A 26 -21.40 -39.12 46.25
CA CYS A 26 -21.88 -40.02 45.18
C CYS A 26 -23.19 -40.68 45.63
N VAL A 27 -24.07 -41.08 44.70
CA VAL A 27 -24.50 -42.49 44.50
C VAL A 27 -25.77 -42.65 43.62
N ILE A 28 -25.56 -43.25 42.43
CA ILE A 28 -26.21 -44.42 41.75
C ILE A 28 -27.70 -44.41 41.27
N THR A 29 -27.84 -44.54 39.93
CA THR A 29 -28.78 -45.31 39.05
C THR A 29 -30.31 -45.19 39.06
N ALA A 30 -30.88 -45.06 37.85
CA ALA A 30 -31.90 -46.00 37.33
C ALA A 30 -31.98 -45.96 35.78
N CYS A 31 -31.91 -47.13 35.13
CA CYS A 31 -32.21 -47.34 33.71
C CYS A 31 -33.69 -47.70 33.51
N SER A 32 -34.30 -47.29 32.40
CA SER A 32 -35.40 -48.07 31.78
C SER A 32 -35.51 -47.79 30.28
N SER A 33 -35.62 -48.88 29.53
CA SER A 33 -35.54 -49.04 28.07
C SER A 33 -36.90 -48.95 27.38
N THR A 34 -36.95 -48.46 26.14
CA THR A 34 -37.81 -49.03 25.08
C THR A 34 -37.09 -48.93 23.72
N PRO A 35 -37.11 -49.99 22.86
CA PRO A 35 -36.57 -49.93 21.50
C PRO A 35 -37.68 -49.67 20.47
N LYS A 36 -37.37 -48.93 19.40
CA LYS A 36 -38.18 -48.89 18.17
C LYS A 36 -37.39 -49.54 17.02
N PRO A 37 -38.05 -50.31 16.13
CA PRO A 37 -37.39 -51.06 15.08
C PRO A 37 -36.93 -50.14 13.94
N GLN A 38 -35.73 -50.44 13.43
CA GLN A 38 -35.20 -49.90 12.17
C GLN A 38 -35.60 -50.84 11.03
N ASP A 39 -36.26 -50.30 10.01
CA ASP A 39 -36.21 -50.88 8.67
C ASP A 39 -35.00 -50.29 7.94
N THR A 40 -33.99 -51.14 7.83
CA THR A 40 -32.96 -51.20 6.77
C THR A 40 -33.63 -51.11 5.39
N ALA A 41 -33.09 -50.57 4.31
CA ALA A 41 -31.76 -50.13 3.93
C ALA A 41 -31.89 -49.50 2.53
N LYS A 42 -31.10 -48.46 2.24
CA LYS A 42 -30.24 -48.42 1.03
C LYS A 42 -28.91 -47.80 1.40
N LYS A 43 -27.88 -48.32 0.76
CA LYS A 43 -26.53 -48.53 1.27
C LYS A 43 -25.57 -47.46 0.73
N ALA A 44 -24.86 -46.82 1.66
CA ALA A 44 -23.51 -46.26 1.63
C ALA A 44 -22.99 -45.60 0.34
N LEU A 45 -22.84 -44.28 0.40
CA LEU A 45 -21.57 -43.65 0.04
C LEU A 45 -20.68 -43.55 1.29
N SER A 46 -19.39 -43.64 1.04
CA SER A 46 -18.34 -43.96 2.00
C SER A 46 -17.93 -42.76 2.86
N GLY A 47 -18.13 -42.87 4.19
CA GLY A 47 -17.05 -42.64 5.15
C GLY A 47 -16.72 -41.22 5.63
N THR A 48 -17.45 -40.18 5.22
CA THR A 48 -17.38 -38.85 5.86
C THR A 48 -18.78 -38.28 6.03
N ASP A 49 -19.05 -37.78 7.24
CA ASP A 49 -20.34 -37.30 7.72
C ASP A 49 -21.10 -36.39 6.73
N GLU A 50 -22.03 -36.96 5.98
CA GLU A 50 -23.08 -36.19 5.31
C GLU A 50 -23.96 -35.44 6.34
N GLN A 51 -23.97 -35.89 7.59
CA GLN A 51 -24.76 -35.32 8.69
C GLN A 51 -24.11 -34.13 9.41
N ILE A 52 -22.82 -33.82 9.20
CA ILE A 52 -22.20 -32.60 9.76
C ILE A 52 -22.81 -31.32 9.17
N PHE A 53 -23.43 -31.40 7.99
CA PHE A 53 -23.99 -30.25 7.27
C PHE A 53 -25.53 -30.19 7.26
N LEU A 54 -26.23 -31.00 8.05
CA LEU A 54 -27.71 -31.05 8.02
C LEU A 54 -28.44 -29.93 8.79
N GLY A 55 -27.71 -29.02 9.45
CA GLY A 55 -28.30 -27.94 10.27
C GLY A 55 -28.51 -26.61 9.53
N ASP A 56 -27.62 -26.28 8.59
CA ASP A 56 -27.72 -25.09 7.77
C ASP A 56 -28.06 -25.51 6.35
N THR A 57 -29.33 -25.35 5.96
CA THR A 57 -29.74 -25.42 4.56
C THR A 57 -28.77 -24.56 3.76
N ILE A 58 -28.00 -25.16 2.85
CA ILE A 58 -26.91 -24.54 2.07
C ILE A 58 -27.29 -23.14 1.54
N GLU A 59 -28.56 -22.98 1.13
CA GLU A 59 -29.15 -21.73 0.65
C GLU A 59 -29.07 -20.55 1.65
N LYS A 60 -29.18 -20.79 2.96
CA LYS A 60 -29.11 -19.74 4.00
C LYS A 60 -27.71 -19.14 4.12
N ASN A 61 -26.67 -19.94 3.93
CA ASN A 61 -25.28 -19.48 4.04
C ASN A 61 -24.85 -18.60 2.87
N TYR A 62 -25.57 -18.69 1.75
CA TYR A 62 -25.35 -17.88 0.55
C TYR A 62 -26.37 -16.76 0.37
N ASP A 63 -27.31 -16.56 1.30
CA ASP A 63 -28.23 -15.42 1.25
C ASP A 63 -27.42 -14.11 1.35
N PRO A 64 -27.64 -13.13 0.44
CA PRO A 64 -26.91 -11.87 0.46
C PRO A 64 -26.92 -11.18 1.82
N ASN A 65 -28.07 -11.19 2.52
CA ASN A 65 -28.21 -10.52 3.81
C ASN A 65 -27.43 -11.25 4.91
N VAL A 66 -27.32 -12.58 4.84
CA VAL A 66 -26.55 -13.37 5.82
C VAL A 66 -25.07 -13.10 5.66
N ILE A 67 -24.54 -13.13 4.42
CA ILE A 67 -23.14 -12.80 4.14
C ILE A 67 -22.83 -11.37 4.58
N MET A 68 -23.69 -10.41 4.24
CA MET A 68 -23.51 -9.02 4.63
C MET A 68 -23.46 -8.86 6.15
N LYS A 69 -24.42 -9.44 6.88
CA LYS A 69 -24.45 -9.38 8.35
C LYS A 69 -23.21 -10.01 9.00
N ARG A 70 -22.66 -11.06 8.41
CA ARG A 70 -21.42 -11.68 8.89
C ARG A 70 -20.22 -10.76 8.70
N GLY A 71 -20.09 -10.12 7.53
CA GLY A 71 -19.07 -9.09 7.29
C GLY A 71 -19.19 -7.91 8.27
N GLU A 72 -20.41 -7.43 8.52
CA GLU A 72 -20.67 -6.40 9.54
C GLU A 72 -20.25 -6.84 10.94
N ALA A 73 -20.60 -8.06 11.36
CA ALA A 73 -20.24 -8.58 12.67
C ALA A 73 -18.71 -8.66 12.86
N PHE A 74 -17.95 -9.04 11.83
CA PHE A 74 -16.49 -9.00 11.88
C PHE A 74 -15.95 -7.57 11.96
N PHE A 75 -16.52 -6.65 11.19
CA PHE A 75 -16.10 -5.25 11.23
C PHE A 75 -16.35 -4.61 12.59
N GLU A 76 -17.51 -4.86 13.21
CA GLU A 76 -17.86 -4.37 14.55
C GLU A 76 -16.92 -4.92 15.64
N LYS A 77 -16.40 -6.13 15.46
CA LYS A 77 -15.38 -6.74 16.32
C LYS A 77 -13.96 -6.26 16.04
N GLU A 78 -13.78 -5.35 15.09
CA GLU A 78 -12.48 -4.87 14.60
C GLU A 78 -11.63 -5.98 13.95
N GLU A 79 -12.25 -7.11 13.57
CA GLU A 79 -11.67 -8.22 12.81
C GLU A 79 -11.72 -7.87 11.31
N TYR A 80 -11.03 -6.78 10.95
CA TYR A 80 -11.12 -6.17 9.62
C TYR A 80 -10.64 -7.10 8.50
N THR A 81 -9.70 -7.99 8.78
CA THR A 81 -9.21 -8.97 7.80
C THR A 81 -10.29 -9.96 7.40
N GLU A 82 -11.03 -10.48 8.38
CA GLU A 82 -12.14 -11.39 8.22
C GLU A 82 -13.32 -10.67 7.57
N ALA A 83 -13.58 -9.42 7.97
CA ALA A 83 -14.61 -8.58 7.33
C ALA A 83 -14.34 -8.39 5.83
N ILE A 84 -13.09 -8.09 5.44
CA ILE A 84 -12.70 -7.94 4.03
C ILE A 84 -12.97 -9.24 3.24
N VAL A 85 -12.69 -10.41 3.84
CA VAL A 85 -12.95 -11.70 3.18
C VAL A 85 -14.44 -11.87 2.92
N GLU A 86 -15.30 -11.59 3.91
CA GLU A 86 -16.75 -11.70 3.76
C GLU A 86 -17.34 -10.69 2.77
N TYR A 87 -16.86 -9.45 2.77
CA TYR A 87 -17.31 -8.46 1.78
C TYR A 87 -16.87 -8.83 0.36
N ASN A 88 -15.67 -9.37 0.17
CA ASN A 88 -15.26 -9.90 -1.14
C ASN A 88 -16.12 -11.10 -1.53
N HIS A 89 -16.40 -12.00 -0.60
CA HIS A 89 -17.28 -13.13 -0.83
C HIS A 89 -18.68 -12.69 -1.29
N PHE A 90 -19.21 -11.63 -0.69
CA PHE A 90 -20.46 -11.00 -1.13
C PHE A 90 -20.35 -10.49 -2.58
N LEU A 91 -19.26 -9.81 -2.94
CA LEU A 91 -19.07 -9.27 -4.30
C LEU A 91 -18.86 -10.34 -5.37
N ASP A 92 -18.30 -11.49 -4.98
CA ASP A 92 -18.08 -12.62 -5.88
C ASP A 92 -19.40 -13.32 -6.22
N LEU A 93 -20.28 -13.50 -5.24
CA LEU A 93 -21.56 -14.17 -5.43
C LEU A 93 -22.69 -13.24 -5.89
N HIS A 94 -22.72 -12.01 -5.38
CA HIS A 94 -23.87 -11.10 -5.44
C HIS A 94 -23.53 -9.71 -6.00
N ARG A 95 -22.76 -9.66 -7.09
CA ARG A 95 -22.26 -8.40 -7.67
C ARG A 95 -23.36 -7.41 -8.09
N THR A 96 -24.52 -7.90 -8.53
CA THR A 96 -25.65 -7.05 -8.99
C THR A 96 -26.60 -6.64 -7.87
N HIS A 97 -26.38 -7.12 -6.64
CA HIS A 97 -27.25 -6.84 -5.51
C HIS A 97 -27.16 -5.37 -5.08
N THR A 98 -28.23 -4.84 -4.48
CA THR A 98 -28.33 -3.45 -4.01
C THR A 98 -27.22 -3.08 -3.01
N LEU A 99 -26.76 -4.05 -2.22
CA LEU A 99 -25.71 -3.91 -1.23
C LEU A 99 -24.29 -4.11 -1.77
N ALA A 100 -24.10 -4.42 -3.06
CA ALA A 100 -22.76 -4.65 -3.61
C ALA A 100 -21.88 -3.39 -3.51
N SER A 101 -22.43 -2.22 -3.85
CA SER A 101 -21.73 -0.94 -3.67
C SER A 101 -21.36 -0.65 -2.21
N TYR A 102 -22.17 -1.12 -1.26
CA TYR A 102 -21.89 -1.01 0.17
C TYR A 102 -20.75 -1.95 0.61
N ALA A 103 -20.79 -3.22 0.19
CA ALA A 103 -19.72 -4.17 0.46
C ALA A 103 -18.37 -3.66 -0.04
N ALA A 104 -18.32 -3.14 -1.28
CA ALA A 104 -17.13 -2.56 -1.86
C ALA A 104 -16.60 -1.37 -1.04
N PHE A 105 -17.49 -0.53 -0.50
CA PHE A 105 -17.11 0.61 0.33
C PHE A 105 -16.50 0.14 1.65
N ARG A 106 -17.12 -0.87 2.27
CA ARG A 106 -16.67 -1.45 3.54
C ARG A 106 -15.33 -2.17 3.45
N ILE A 107 -14.98 -2.72 2.29
CA ILE A 107 -13.62 -3.22 2.05
C ILE A 107 -12.61 -2.09 2.24
N GLY A 108 -12.83 -0.93 1.63
CA GLY A 108 -11.90 0.20 1.77
C GLY A 108 -11.83 0.76 3.18
N GLU A 109 -12.97 0.90 3.86
CA GLU A 109 -12.97 1.31 5.27
C GLU A 109 -12.22 0.31 6.17
N SER A 110 -12.39 -0.99 5.92
CA SER A 110 -11.67 -2.03 6.65
C SER A 110 -10.17 -1.93 6.42
N GLN A 111 -9.72 -1.68 5.18
CA GLN A 111 -8.30 -1.49 4.86
C GLN A 111 -7.73 -0.25 5.57
N MET A 112 -8.47 0.87 5.59
CA MET A 112 -8.05 2.07 6.33
C MET A 112 -7.91 1.78 7.83
N LYS A 113 -8.89 1.07 8.42
CA LYS A 113 -8.89 0.74 9.85
C LYS A 113 -7.78 -0.22 10.26
N ARG A 114 -7.24 -1.00 9.31
CA ARG A 114 -6.05 -1.84 9.54
C ARG A 114 -4.76 -1.03 9.69
N ALA A 115 -4.72 0.23 9.25
CA ALA A 115 -3.56 1.10 9.44
C ALA A 115 -3.39 1.46 10.92
N LYS A 116 -2.25 1.11 11.52
CA LYS A 116 -2.00 1.22 12.97
C LYS A 116 -1.29 2.51 13.43
N GLY A 117 -0.98 3.43 12.51
CA GLY A 117 -0.30 4.69 12.81
C GLY A 117 0.59 5.19 11.67
N ILE A 118 1.10 6.42 11.81
CA ILE A 118 1.96 7.09 10.81
C ILE A 118 3.37 6.47 10.76
N ASP A 119 3.80 5.85 11.85
CA ASP A 119 5.08 5.17 12.02
C ASP A 119 5.08 3.71 11.52
N ARG A 120 3.94 3.22 11.00
CA ARG A 120 3.73 1.82 10.62
C ARG A 120 3.72 1.63 9.11
N ASP A 121 3.50 0.39 8.68
CA ASP A 121 3.45 0.02 7.27
C ASP A 121 2.35 0.81 6.52
N PRO A 122 2.67 1.51 5.41
CA PRO A 122 1.69 2.21 4.59
C PRO A 122 0.85 1.30 3.69
N GLU A 123 1.21 0.01 3.54
CA GLU A 123 0.52 -0.91 2.61
C GLU A 123 -1.01 -0.98 2.82
N PRO A 124 -1.56 -1.02 4.05
CA PRO A 124 -3.02 -1.02 4.25
C PRO A 124 -3.70 0.25 3.70
N VAL A 125 -3.02 1.41 3.79
CA VAL A 125 -3.54 2.69 3.27
C VAL A 125 -3.54 2.70 1.74
N GLN A 126 -2.51 2.14 1.11
CA GLN A 126 -2.45 1.98 -0.34
C GLN A 126 -3.58 1.04 -0.83
N LYS A 127 -3.75 -0.11 -0.17
CA LYS A 127 -4.86 -1.04 -0.47
C LYS A 127 -6.23 -0.40 -0.27
N ALA A 128 -6.37 0.53 0.68
CA ALA A 128 -7.60 1.28 0.86
C ALA A 128 -7.88 2.17 -0.35
N ILE A 129 -6.90 2.93 -0.84
CA ILE A 129 -7.02 3.75 -2.05
C ILE A 129 -7.47 2.89 -3.23
N ASP A 130 -6.77 1.78 -3.48
CA ASP A 130 -7.08 0.86 -4.58
C ASP A 130 -8.53 0.35 -4.51
N SER A 131 -8.99 0.01 -3.30
CA SER A 131 -10.35 -0.50 -3.09
C SER A 131 -11.43 0.57 -3.30
N PHE A 132 -11.20 1.80 -2.87
CA PHE A 132 -12.12 2.91 -3.12
C PHE A 132 -12.15 3.30 -4.59
N GLU A 133 -10.99 3.34 -5.26
CA GLU A 133 -10.93 3.58 -6.70
C GLU A 133 -11.67 2.49 -7.48
N ARG A 134 -11.50 1.23 -7.06
CA ARG A 134 -12.24 0.11 -7.63
C ARG A 134 -13.75 0.25 -7.43
N LEU A 135 -14.21 0.65 -6.24
CA LEU A 135 -15.64 0.94 -6.00
C LEU A 135 -16.15 1.99 -6.99
N ARG A 136 -15.42 3.09 -7.17
CA ARG A 136 -15.84 4.19 -8.05
C ARG A 136 -15.88 3.76 -9.52
N LYS A 137 -14.97 2.87 -9.91
CA LYS A 137 -14.91 2.31 -11.27
C LYS A 137 -16.01 1.28 -11.52
N ASP A 138 -16.20 0.34 -10.60
CA ASP A 138 -17.11 -0.80 -10.75
C ASP A 138 -18.57 -0.42 -10.45
N PHE A 139 -18.82 0.56 -9.55
CA PHE A 139 -20.14 1.01 -9.10
C PHE A 139 -20.34 2.52 -9.28
N GLN A 140 -20.25 2.97 -10.53
CA GLN A 140 -20.42 4.38 -10.92
C GLN A 140 -21.80 4.92 -10.51
N GLY A 141 -21.85 6.12 -9.93
CA GLY A 141 -23.08 6.75 -9.49
C GLY A 141 -23.71 6.15 -8.22
N SER A 142 -23.01 5.24 -7.53
CA SER A 142 -23.45 4.73 -6.24
C SER A 142 -23.51 5.85 -5.17
N ARG A 143 -24.34 5.66 -4.14
CA ARG A 143 -24.41 6.60 -2.99
C ARG A 143 -23.08 6.79 -2.25
N TYR A 144 -22.12 5.90 -2.48
CA TYR A 144 -20.82 5.88 -1.85
C TYR A 144 -19.72 6.56 -2.67
N ASP A 145 -19.96 6.96 -3.93
CA ASP A 145 -18.94 7.56 -4.78
C ASP A 145 -18.31 8.82 -4.15
N GLY A 146 -19.16 9.73 -3.64
CA GLY A 146 -18.70 10.94 -2.97
C GLY A 146 -17.92 10.65 -1.68
N GLN A 147 -18.37 9.69 -0.87
CA GLN A 147 -17.68 9.28 0.35
C GLN A 147 -16.35 8.60 0.05
N ALA A 148 -16.29 7.75 -0.99
CA ALA A 148 -15.08 7.09 -1.43
C ALA A 148 -14.03 8.10 -1.91
N LEU A 149 -14.43 9.15 -2.64
CA LEU A 149 -13.53 10.23 -3.05
C LEU A 149 -12.94 10.94 -1.82
N GLN A 150 -13.77 11.28 -0.83
CA GLN A 150 -13.29 11.88 0.42
C GLN A 150 -12.29 10.96 1.14
N LYS A 151 -12.60 9.66 1.25
CA LYS A 151 -11.72 8.68 1.88
C LYS A 151 -10.39 8.49 1.14
N ILE A 152 -10.39 8.54 -0.20
CA ILE A 152 -9.15 8.54 -1.00
C ILE A 152 -8.29 9.76 -0.64
N GLN A 153 -8.89 10.95 -0.52
CA GLN A 153 -8.16 12.16 -0.13
C GLN A 153 -7.57 12.04 1.28
N GLU A 154 -8.35 11.52 2.25
CA GLU A 154 -7.86 11.24 3.60
C GLU A 154 -6.67 10.26 3.58
N CYS A 155 -6.72 9.22 2.74
CA CYS A 155 -5.61 8.27 2.59
C CYS A 155 -4.35 8.94 2.02
N HIS A 156 -4.48 9.80 1.02
CA HIS A 156 -3.36 10.56 0.48
C HIS A 156 -2.77 11.54 1.51
N ASP A 157 -3.61 12.18 2.33
CA ASP A 157 -3.16 13.05 3.42
C ASP A 157 -2.34 12.25 4.44
N LEU A 158 -2.81 11.06 4.81
CA LEU A 158 -2.11 10.16 5.71
C LEU A 158 -0.77 9.70 5.13
N LEU A 159 -0.73 9.26 3.87
CA LEU A 159 0.51 8.86 3.21
C LEU A 159 1.52 10.01 3.17
N ALA A 160 1.08 11.23 2.85
CA ALA A 160 1.95 12.39 2.85
C ALA A 160 2.56 12.67 4.24
N GLN A 161 1.77 12.52 5.31
CA GLN A 161 2.25 12.62 6.70
C GLN A 161 3.26 11.52 7.04
N MET A 162 3.04 10.29 6.57
CA MET A 162 3.97 9.17 6.77
C MET A 162 5.32 9.44 6.09
N HIS A 163 5.31 9.94 4.86
CA HIS A 163 6.53 10.35 4.16
C HIS A 163 7.28 11.45 4.92
N LEU A 164 6.55 12.46 5.43
CA LEU A 164 7.15 13.55 6.20
C LEU A 164 7.80 13.03 7.49
N PHE A 165 7.08 12.18 8.23
CA PHE A 165 7.58 11.56 9.47
C PHE A 165 8.87 10.77 9.23
N VAL A 166 8.90 9.95 8.19
CA VAL A 166 10.10 9.16 7.82
C VAL A 166 11.24 10.07 7.36
N GLY A 167 10.95 11.12 6.58
CA GLY A 167 11.96 12.11 6.17
C GLY A 167 12.60 12.82 7.36
N GLN A 168 11.78 13.32 8.29
CA GLN A 168 12.25 13.95 9.52
C GLN A 168 13.06 12.98 10.40
N PHE A 169 12.68 11.71 10.44
CA PHE A 169 13.46 10.69 11.14
C PHE A 169 14.86 10.53 10.52
N TYR A 170 14.97 10.42 9.19
CA TYR A 170 16.27 10.34 8.51
C TYR A 170 17.11 11.60 8.69
N TYR A 171 16.47 12.77 8.65
CA TYR A 171 17.14 14.05 8.88
C TYR A 171 17.77 14.11 10.29
N ARG A 172 17.00 13.77 11.34
CA ARG A 172 17.50 13.71 12.72
C ARG A 172 18.63 12.69 12.91
N ARG A 173 18.72 11.67 12.05
CA ARG A 173 19.80 10.66 12.06
C ARG A 173 21.05 11.11 11.29
N GLY A 174 21.05 12.30 10.68
CA GLY A 174 22.14 12.80 9.84
C GLY A 174 22.20 12.15 8.44
N SER A 175 21.17 11.39 8.05
CA SER A 175 21.10 10.73 6.75
C SER A 175 20.40 11.64 5.74
N TYR A 176 21.03 12.77 5.42
CA TYR A 176 20.43 13.85 4.64
C TYR A 176 20.00 13.45 3.23
N LEU A 177 20.76 12.59 2.55
CA LEU A 177 20.37 12.11 1.21
C LEU A 177 19.07 11.28 1.24
N ALA A 178 18.93 10.40 2.23
CA ALA A 178 17.71 9.61 2.40
C ALA A 178 16.53 10.49 2.83
N ALA A 179 16.79 11.52 3.65
CA ALA A 179 15.79 12.50 4.05
C ALA A 179 15.29 13.31 2.85
N ALA A 180 16.21 13.86 2.05
CA ALA A 180 15.91 14.59 0.81
C ALA A 180 15.03 13.74 -0.12
N HIS A 181 15.41 12.49 -0.39
CA HIS A 181 14.60 11.59 -1.22
C HIS A 181 13.17 11.42 -0.67
N ARG A 182 12.97 11.35 0.66
CA ARG A 182 11.62 11.25 1.24
C ARG A 182 10.80 12.52 1.06
N PHE A 183 11.41 13.69 1.22
CA PHE A 183 10.72 14.97 1.01
C PHE A 183 10.42 15.23 -0.47
N GLU A 184 11.29 14.82 -1.39
CA GLU A 184 11.05 14.86 -2.83
C GLU A 184 9.83 14.02 -3.24
N GLN A 185 9.64 12.85 -2.62
CA GLN A 185 8.45 12.04 -2.89
C GLN A 185 7.16 12.78 -2.51
N ILE A 186 7.17 13.60 -1.45
CA ILE A 186 6.04 14.45 -1.08
C ILE A 186 5.81 15.52 -2.15
N MET A 187 6.86 16.16 -2.65
CA MET A 187 6.73 17.16 -3.72
C MET A 187 6.23 16.56 -5.03
N LYS A 188 6.61 15.32 -5.32
CA LYS A 188 6.22 14.63 -6.54
C LYS A 188 4.78 14.09 -6.48
N LEU A 189 4.39 13.49 -5.36
CA LEU A 189 3.11 12.77 -5.23
C LEU A 189 2.02 13.62 -4.57
N TYR A 190 2.41 14.54 -3.69
CA TYR A 190 1.51 15.27 -2.78
C TYR A 190 1.81 16.78 -2.70
N PRO A 191 2.00 17.50 -3.83
CA PRO A 191 2.38 18.92 -3.83
C PRO A 191 1.31 19.84 -3.21
N ASP A 192 0.03 19.45 -3.27
CA ASP A 192 -1.09 20.27 -2.81
C ASP A 192 -1.51 19.96 -1.36
N LYS A 193 -0.80 19.04 -0.68
CA LYS A 193 -1.14 18.62 0.68
C LYS A 193 -0.57 19.59 1.72
N SER A 194 -1.18 19.61 2.91
CA SER A 194 -0.80 20.53 3.99
C SER A 194 0.65 20.38 4.45
N VAL A 195 1.23 19.18 4.29
CA VAL A 195 2.62 18.87 4.63
C VAL A 195 3.64 19.34 3.59
N ALA A 196 3.19 19.80 2.42
CA ALA A 196 4.07 20.22 1.34
C ALA A 196 5.05 21.35 1.73
N PRO A 197 4.62 22.46 2.37
CA PRO A 197 5.56 23.49 2.82
C PRO A 197 6.63 22.98 3.78
N ASP A 198 6.27 22.12 4.73
CA ASP A 198 7.22 21.54 5.67
C ASP A 198 8.24 20.66 4.94
N ALA A 199 7.76 19.84 4.00
CA ALA A 199 8.63 19.01 3.17
C ALA A 199 9.61 19.82 2.32
N LEU A 200 9.18 20.95 1.71
CA LEU A 200 10.08 21.86 1.00
C LEU A 200 11.16 22.44 1.91
N TYR A 201 10.78 22.87 3.11
CA TYR A 201 11.72 23.41 4.09
C TYR A 201 12.77 22.36 4.50
N PHE A 202 12.33 21.16 4.88
CA PHE A 202 13.27 20.09 5.25
C PHE A 202 14.07 19.55 4.08
N LEU A 203 13.54 19.60 2.85
CA LEU A 203 14.28 19.30 1.64
C LEU A 203 15.43 20.30 1.44
N ALA A 204 15.15 21.59 1.58
CA ALA A 204 16.17 22.63 1.52
C ALA A 204 17.24 22.49 2.62
N LEU A 205 16.82 22.20 3.86
CA LEU A 205 17.75 21.91 4.96
C LEU A 205 18.64 20.71 4.65
N SER A 206 18.04 19.64 4.13
CA SER A 206 18.79 18.43 3.76
C SER A 206 19.81 18.73 2.66
N TYR A 207 19.48 19.59 1.69
CA TYR A 207 20.42 20.01 0.66
C TYR A 207 21.55 20.90 1.17
N HIS A 208 21.22 21.84 2.07
CA HIS A 208 22.22 22.68 2.72
C HIS A 208 23.22 21.84 3.52
N ASP A 209 22.73 20.87 4.32
CA ASP A 209 23.57 19.99 5.12
C ASP A 209 24.40 19.01 4.28
N LEU A 210 23.99 18.75 3.03
CA LEU A 210 24.79 18.02 2.03
C LEU A 210 25.84 18.91 1.34
N GLY A 211 25.82 20.22 1.53
CA GLY A 211 26.66 21.19 0.83
C GLY A 211 26.17 21.57 -0.57
N ALA A 212 24.94 21.20 -0.92
CA ALA A 212 24.29 21.54 -2.19
C ALA A 212 23.47 22.84 -2.06
N ASP A 213 24.15 23.94 -1.75
CA ASP A 213 23.53 25.24 -1.46
C ASP A 213 22.73 25.81 -2.63
N ASP A 214 23.14 25.54 -3.87
CA ASP A 214 22.41 25.96 -5.07
C ASP A 214 20.99 25.37 -5.05
N TRP A 215 20.88 24.04 -4.86
CA TRP A 215 19.57 23.35 -4.78
C TRP A 215 18.78 23.76 -3.54
N ALA A 216 19.44 23.96 -2.41
CA ALA A 216 18.78 24.46 -1.21
C ALA A 216 18.14 25.84 -1.45
N SER A 217 18.86 26.75 -2.11
CA SER A 217 18.38 28.09 -2.41
C SER A 217 17.14 28.07 -3.31
N GLU A 218 17.12 27.21 -4.33
CA GLU A 218 15.97 27.01 -5.22
C GLU A 218 14.72 26.57 -4.44
N GLN A 219 14.86 25.56 -3.57
CA GLN A 219 13.72 25.08 -2.78
C GLN A 219 13.21 26.13 -1.77
N LEU A 220 14.09 26.95 -1.19
CA LEU A 220 13.71 28.05 -0.30
C LEU A 220 13.02 29.19 -1.04
N THR A 221 13.47 29.52 -2.26
CA THR A 221 12.76 30.50 -3.11
C THR A 221 11.36 30.02 -3.45
N LEU A 222 11.22 28.75 -3.84
CA LEU A 222 9.93 28.13 -4.12
C LEU A 222 9.01 28.15 -2.88
N LEU A 223 9.55 27.86 -1.70
CA LEU A 223 8.83 27.94 -0.43
C LEU A 223 8.30 29.36 -0.16
N ALA A 224 9.14 30.38 -0.36
CA ALA A 224 8.78 31.77 -0.12
C ALA A 224 7.73 32.29 -1.11
N GLU A 225 7.78 31.83 -2.36
CA GLU A 225 6.82 32.19 -3.41
C GLU A 225 5.46 31.51 -3.21
N LYS A 226 5.46 30.18 -3.02
CA LYS A 226 4.22 29.39 -2.94
C LYS A 226 3.54 29.46 -1.56
N TYR A 227 4.31 29.56 -0.48
CA TYR A 227 3.79 29.41 0.88
C TYR A 227 4.31 30.52 1.84
N PRO A 228 4.01 31.80 1.58
CA PRO A 228 4.59 32.92 2.34
C PRO A 228 4.18 33.00 3.82
N GLY A 229 3.07 32.34 4.20
CA GLY A 229 2.51 32.35 5.56
C GLY A 229 2.67 31.04 6.34
N ASN A 230 3.46 30.08 5.85
CA ASN A 230 3.70 28.84 6.58
C ASN A 230 4.62 29.07 7.82
N VAL A 231 4.67 28.09 8.72
CA VAL A 231 5.45 28.17 9.97
C VAL A 231 6.96 28.36 9.69
N HIS A 232 7.48 27.70 8.66
CA HIS A 232 8.90 27.71 8.30
C HIS A 232 9.31 28.86 7.36
N ALA A 233 8.41 29.77 6.98
CA ALA A 233 8.69 30.77 5.95
C ALA A 233 9.73 31.79 6.45
N GLY A 234 9.68 32.14 7.74
CA GLY A 234 10.67 33.02 8.37
C GLY A 234 12.05 32.36 8.50
N GLU A 235 12.08 31.09 8.91
CA GLU A 235 13.31 30.30 9.02
C GLU A 235 13.95 30.07 7.65
N GLY A 236 13.14 29.76 6.63
CA GLY A 236 13.58 29.57 5.26
C GLY A 236 14.18 30.84 4.65
N LYS A 237 13.55 32.01 4.85
CA LYS A 237 14.13 33.30 4.42
C LYS A 237 15.46 33.59 5.11
N SER A 238 15.56 33.27 6.40
CA SER A 238 16.80 33.47 7.17
C SER A 238 17.92 32.55 6.67
N LEU A 239 17.60 31.30 6.33
CA LEU A 239 18.56 30.35 5.76
C LEU A 239 19.01 30.78 4.36
N LEU A 240 18.09 31.25 3.52
CA LEU A 240 18.41 31.76 2.18
C LEU A 240 19.38 32.94 2.23
N ALA A 241 19.18 33.86 3.19
CA ALA A 241 20.10 34.98 3.40
C ALA A 241 21.50 34.52 3.85
N LYS A 242 21.59 33.48 4.69
CA LYS A 242 22.88 32.90 5.10
C LYS A 242 23.64 32.30 3.92
N ILE A 243 22.94 31.54 3.06
CA ILE A 243 23.51 30.95 1.85
C ILE A 243 24.01 32.05 0.89
N GLY A 244 23.19 33.07 0.65
CA GLY A 244 23.55 34.20 -0.22
C GLY A 244 24.76 35.01 0.26
N ASN A 245 24.94 35.13 1.58
CA ASN A 245 26.07 35.82 2.19
C ASN A 245 27.34 34.94 2.28
N GLY A 246 27.21 33.61 2.23
CA GLY A 246 28.30 32.65 2.45
C GLY A 246 29.01 32.13 1.20
N LYS A 247 28.48 32.43 0.01
CA LYS A 247 28.91 31.98 -1.34
C LYS A 247 30.28 31.25 -1.41
N PRO A 248 30.35 29.91 -1.29
CA PRO A 248 31.43 29.13 -1.88
C PRO A 248 31.21 29.07 -3.41
N ALA A 249 32.31 29.16 -4.16
CA ALA A 249 32.32 29.13 -5.62
C ALA A 249 31.68 27.84 -6.19
N PRO A 250 31.08 27.89 -7.40
CA PRO A 250 30.41 26.74 -7.99
C PRO A 250 31.40 25.60 -8.25
N LEU A 251 31.13 24.42 -7.69
CA LEU A 251 31.86 23.17 -7.98
C LEU A 251 31.48 22.55 -9.34
N LEU A 252 31.12 23.39 -10.32
CA LEU A 252 30.75 22.99 -11.68
C LEU A 252 31.44 23.86 -12.75
N ALA A 253 32.69 24.24 -12.51
CA ALA A 253 33.55 24.88 -13.52
C ALA A 253 34.88 24.13 -13.69
N LYS A 254 34.80 22.86 -14.11
CA LYS A 254 35.92 22.17 -14.78
C LYS A 254 35.42 21.03 -15.67
N GLN A 255 34.55 21.34 -16.63
CA GLN A 255 34.57 20.56 -17.87
C GLN A 255 35.75 21.08 -18.69
N THR A 256 36.77 20.26 -18.75
CA THR A 256 37.99 20.44 -19.53
C THR A 256 37.64 20.81 -20.96
N GLU A 257 38.05 22.03 -21.30
CA GLU A 257 38.40 22.54 -22.61
C GLU A 257 39.03 21.47 -23.50
N LEU A 258 38.27 20.99 -24.50
CA LEU A 258 38.81 20.32 -25.68
C LEU A 258 38.78 21.33 -26.82
N ALA A 259 39.91 22.01 -27.01
CA ALA A 259 40.20 22.79 -28.21
C ALA A 259 40.88 21.88 -29.28
N PRO A 260 40.84 22.25 -30.56
CA PRO A 260 40.74 21.32 -31.69
C PRO A 260 42.09 20.88 -32.24
N SER A 261 42.14 19.70 -32.86
CA SER A 261 43.18 19.36 -33.83
C SER A 261 42.56 18.85 -35.13
N ALA A 262 42.88 19.56 -36.21
CA ALA A 262 42.54 19.23 -37.57
C ALA A 262 43.61 18.28 -38.15
N SER A 263 43.18 17.29 -38.95
CA SER A 263 43.75 17.01 -40.29
C SER A 263 43.10 15.74 -40.89
N SER A 264 42.59 15.88 -42.11
CA SER A 264 42.29 14.80 -43.06
C SER A 264 43.56 14.44 -43.85
N PRO A 265 43.58 13.36 -44.67
CA PRO A 265 43.15 13.54 -46.07
C PRO A 265 42.53 12.31 -46.79
N THR A 266 41.73 12.61 -47.85
CA THR A 266 41.50 11.93 -49.17
C THR A 266 41.22 10.42 -49.29
N ALA A 267 40.46 9.86 -50.25
CA ALA A 267 39.49 10.27 -51.29
C ALA A 267 38.94 8.97 -51.97
N ALA A 268 37.83 9.10 -52.70
CA ALA A 268 36.89 8.09 -53.30
C ALA A 268 37.47 7.28 -54.52
N PRO A 269 36.72 6.47 -55.36
CA PRO A 269 35.28 6.58 -55.71
C PRO A 269 34.46 5.32 -56.10
N SER A 270 33.18 5.59 -56.41
CA SER A 270 32.24 4.90 -57.34
C SER A 270 31.49 3.65 -56.83
N GLY A 271 30.18 3.48 -57.05
CA GLY A 271 29.23 4.29 -57.80
C GLY A 271 27.80 3.72 -57.75
N ASN A 272 26.91 4.55 -58.28
CA ASN A 272 25.55 4.31 -58.78
C ASN A 272 24.36 4.22 -57.82
N GLN A 273 23.40 5.08 -58.17
CA GLN A 273 22.13 5.35 -57.54
C GLN A 273 20.99 4.47 -58.10
N LEU A 274 19.84 4.63 -57.43
CA LEU A 274 18.50 4.96 -57.96
C LEU A 274 17.39 3.91 -57.88
N SER A 275 16.22 4.47 -57.52
CA SER A 275 14.82 4.10 -57.74
C SER A 275 14.12 3.31 -56.62
N LEU A 276 13.16 3.92 -55.89
CA LEU A 276 11.75 4.24 -56.22
C LEU A 276 10.89 3.00 -56.47
N ALA A 277 9.98 2.69 -55.54
CA ALA A 277 8.53 2.74 -55.77
C ALA A 277 7.75 2.03 -54.64
N ALA A 278 6.64 2.66 -54.26
CA ALA A 278 5.59 2.13 -53.42
C ALA A 278 4.70 1.13 -54.18
N GLY A 279 4.01 0.26 -53.44
CA GLY A 279 2.69 -0.23 -53.85
C GLY A 279 2.42 -1.73 -53.73
N LEU A 280 1.41 -2.03 -52.89
CA LEU A 280 0.34 -3.02 -53.10
C LEU A 280 0.58 -4.51 -52.74
N LEU A 281 -0.20 -4.94 -51.75
CA LEU A 281 -0.73 -6.30 -51.49
C LEU A 281 -1.43 -6.87 -52.76
N PRO A 282 -1.56 -8.21 -52.96
CA PRO A 282 -2.56 -9.00 -52.21
C PRO A 282 -2.31 -10.53 -51.98
N SER A 283 -3.21 -11.05 -51.14
CA SER A 283 -3.86 -12.39 -51.13
C SER A 283 -3.10 -13.65 -50.67
N VAL A 284 -3.65 -14.20 -49.58
CA VAL A 284 -3.57 -15.57 -49.07
C VAL A 284 -4.22 -16.57 -50.05
N PRO A 285 -3.78 -17.83 -50.08
CA PRO A 285 -4.77 -18.88 -49.85
C PRO A 285 -4.34 -19.95 -48.83
N THR A 286 -5.38 -20.48 -48.21
CA THR A 286 -5.51 -21.59 -47.26
C THR A 286 -4.93 -22.91 -47.79
N GLY A 287 -4.26 -23.70 -46.95
CA GLY A 287 -3.83 -25.05 -47.28
C GLY A 287 -3.20 -25.79 -46.09
N SER A 288 -3.77 -26.94 -45.76
CA SER A 288 -3.72 -27.72 -44.52
C SER A 288 -2.51 -28.65 -44.32
N PHE A 289 -2.17 -28.87 -43.04
CA PHE A 289 -1.69 -30.10 -42.38
C PHE A 289 -0.55 -30.95 -43.00
N ARG A 290 0.59 -31.06 -42.27
CA ARG A 290 1.12 -32.33 -41.70
C ARG A 290 2.42 -32.12 -40.87
N LEU A 291 2.49 -32.79 -39.72
CA LEU A 291 3.67 -32.98 -38.86
C LEU A 291 4.75 -33.87 -39.52
N PRO A 292 6.03 -33.76 -39.08
CA PRO A 292 6.63 -34.82 -38.24
C PRO A 292 7.48 -34.22 -37.08
N SER A 293 7.33 -34.68 -35.83
CA SER A 293 8.05 -35.79 -35.16
C SER A 293 9.57 -35.67 -35.06
N ALA A 294 10.04 -35.73 -33.80
CA ALA A 294 11.40 -35.61 -33.31
C ALA A 294 12.46 -36.52 -33.99
N SER A 295 13.70 -36.03 -34.08
CA SER A 295 14.90 -36.59 -33.43
C SER A 295 16.20 -36.06 -34.05
N ALA A 296 17.23 -35.98 -33.20
CA ALA A 296 18.67 -36.06 -33.50
C ALA A 296 19.51 -34.75 -33.68
N LEU A 297 20.25 -34.48 -32.59
CA LEU A 297 21.72 -34.29 -32.53
C LEU A 297 22.38 -33.06 -33.19
N GLY A 298 23.05 -32.25 -32.36
CA GLY A 298 24.10 -31.34 -32.81
C GLY A 298 24.57 -30.38 -31.72
N LEU A 299 25.69 -30.70 -31.08
CA LEU A 299 26.37 -29.92 -30.04
C LEU A 299 26.78 -28.51 -30.50
N GLY A 300 26.68 -27.54 -29.59
CA GLY A 300 27.32 -26.23 -29.69
C GLY A 300 27.03 -25.36 -28.47
N GLN A 301 27.79 -25.53 -27.39
CA GLN A 301 27.74 -24.69 -26.17
C GLN A 301 28.04 -23.22 -26.52
N SER A 302 27.43 -22.23 -25.88
CA SER A 302 27.92 -21.71 -24.59
C SER A 302 26.82 -20.97 -23.79
N PHE A 303 26.38 -21.56 -22.68
CA PHE A 303 25.62 -20.85 -21.65
C PHE A 303 26.60 -20.22 -20.66
N VAL A 304 26.67 -18.89 -20.64
CA VAL A 304 27.32 -18.13 -19.57
C VAL A 304 26.31 -18.02 -18.42
N THR A 305 26.58 -18.73 -17.33
CA THR A 305 25.85 -18.57 -16.06
C THR A 305 26.26 -17.26 -15.41
N CYS A 306 25.37 -16.27 -15.38
CA CYS A 306 25.56 -15.06 -14.59
C CYS A 306 25.22 -15.37 -13.12
N ARG A 307 26.26 -15.47 -12.29
CA ARG A 307 26.16 -15.51 -10.83
C ARG A 307 26.14 -14.04 -10.37
N LEU A 308 25.21 -13.71 -9.48
CA LEU A 308 24.88 -12.40 -8.89
C LEU A 308 23.71 -11.69 -9.57
N GLY A 309 22.63 -11.56 -8.78
CA GLY A 309 21.35 -11.02 -9.20
C GLY A 309 21.40 -9.54 -9.56
N ALA A 310 20.91 -9.26 -10.76
CA ALA A 310 20.20 -8.05 -11.12
C ALA A 310 19.32 -8.44 -12.31
N TRP A 311 18.05 -8.09 -12.25
CA TRP A 311 17.05 -8.44 -13.25
C TRP A 311 17.37 -7.71 -14.57
N CYS A 312 17.27 -8.43 -15.68
CA CYS A 312 17.04 -7.90 -17.03
C CYS A 312 15.71 -8.46 -17.50
#